data_AF-A0A6H0H9J9-F1
#
_entry.id   AF-A0A6H0H9J9-F1
#
_cell.length_a   1.000
_cell.length_b   1.000
_cell.length_c   1.000
_cell.angle_alpha   90.00
_cell.angle_beta   90.00
_cell.angle_gamma   90.00
#
_symmetry.space_group_name_H-M   'P 1'
#
loop_
_entity.id
_entity.type
_entity.pdbx_description
1 polymer ?
#
loop_
_entity_poly.entity_id
_entity_poly.type
_entity_poly.pdbx_seq_one_letter_code
_entity_poly.pdbx_strand_id
1 'polypeptide(L)' 'MQPTLKKHLAGGLLTIATCWKLTLVGEKVMRSTGYDEGLNISNILYKSSSGFTTSSIVLNSDLKTDNLGIKEC' A
#
# COMPACT_ATOMS: atom_id res chain seq x y z
N MET A 1 -8.85 -14.93 -2.93
CA MET A 1 -9.45 -13.61 -2.55
C MET A 1 -10.64 -13.87 -1.64
N GLN A 2 -10.64 -13.30 -0.42
CA GLN A 2 -11.70 -13.56 0.57
C GLN A 2 -13.08 -13.08 0.09
N PRO A 3 -14.16 -13.84 0.30
CA PRO A 3 -15.49 -13.54 -0.24
C PRO A 3 -16.06 -12.21 0.28
N THR A 4 -15.77 -11.87 1.54
CA THR A 4 -16.17 -10.59 2.16
C THR A 4 -15.49 -9.39 1.50
N LEU A 5 -14.21 -9.51 1.15
CA LEU A 5 -13.47 -8.47 0.45
C LEU A 5 -14.00 -8.25 -0.98
N LYS A 6 -14.34 -9.33 -1.70
CA LYS A 6 -14.99 -9.22 -3.03
C LYS A 6 -16.29 -8.41 -2.94
N LYS A 7 -17.11 -8.68 -1.92
CA LYS A 7 -18.36 -7.96 -1.69
C LYS A 7 -18.12 -6.47 -1.41
N HIS A 8 -17.11 -6.13 -0.60
CA HIS A 8 -16.75 -4.73 -0.34
C HIS A 8 -16.28 -4.03 -1.62
N LEU A 9 -15.41 -4.67 -2.40
CA LEU A 9 -14.88 -4.13 -3.67
C LEU A 9 -15.94 -3.95 -4.76
N ALA A 10 -17.00 -4.75 -4.73
CA ALA A 10 -18.14 -4.62 -5.64
C ALA A 10 -19.13 -3.52 -5.21
N GLY A 11 -18.96 -2.93 -4.03
CA GLY A 11 -19.78 -1.81 -3.56
C GLY A 11 -19.39 -0.47 -4.20
N GLY A 12 -20.31 0.50 -4.16
CA GLY A 12 -20.06 1.85 -4.71
C GLY A 12 -19.24 2.77 -3.80
N LEU A 13 -19.10 2.42 -2.51
CA LEU A 13 -18.29 3.16 -1.55
C LEU A 13 -17.18 2.26 -1.03
N LEU A 14 -15.94 2.65 -1.30
CA LEU A 14 -14.74 1.92 -0.92
C LEU A 14 -14.01 2.67 0.19
N THR A 15 -13.57 1.94 1.21
CA THR A 15 -12.70 2.47 2.26
C THR A 15 -11.46 1.61 2.29
N ILE A 16 -10.53 1.93 1.37
CA ILE A 16 -9.32 1.14 1.13
C ILE A 16 -8.12 2.06 1.31
N ALA A 17 -7.16 1.60 2.11
CA ALA A 17 -5.86 2.25 2.25
C ALA A 17 -4.77 1.31 1.72
N THR A 18 -3.81 1.88 0.99
CA THR A 18 -2.66 1.13 0.49
C THR A 18 -1.60 1.03 1.57
N CYS A 19 -1.14 -0.19 1.89
CA CYS A 19 -0.07 -0.44 2.85
C CYS A 19 1.14 -1.05 2.15
N TRP A 20 2.33 -0.58 2.50
CA TRP A 20 3.60 -1.05 1.94
C TRP A 20 4.50 -1.59 3.04
N LYS A 21 5.19 -2.69 2.73
CA LYS A 21 6.23 -3.26 3.57
C LYS A 21 7.46 -3.46 2.71
N LEU A 22 8.53 -2.76 3.04
CA LEU A 22 9.84 -2.91 2.41
C LEU A 22 10.79 -3.59 3.38
N THR A 23 11.43 -4.67 2.96
CA THR A 23 12.49 -5.33 3.74
C THR A 23 13.80 -5.04 3.03
N LEU A 24 14.66 -4.24 3.65
CA LEU A 24 15.97 -3.92 3.12
C LEU A 24 16.94 -5.05 3.39
N VAL A 25 18.02 -5.08 2.61
CA VAL A 25 19.20 -5.90 2.89
C VAL A 25 19.74 -5.48 4.27
N GLY A 26 19.92 -6.45 5.17
CA GLY A 26 20.24 -6.19 6.59
C GLY A 26 19.03 -6.16 7.53
N GLU A 27 17.94 -6.83 7.15
CA GLU A 27 16.74 -7.09 7.99
C GLU A 27 15.95 -5.86 8.46
N LYS A 28 16.33 -4.65 8.01
CA LYS A 28 15.57 -3.44 8.31
C LYS A 28 14.24 -3.47 7.57
N VAL A 29 13.13 -3.43 8.32
CA VAL A 29 11.78 -3.41 7.74
C VAL A 29 11.15 -2.03 7.90
N MET A 30 10.77 -1.41 6.77
CA MET A 30 10.01 -0.17 6.72
C MET A 30 8.56 -0.49 6.37
N ARG A 31 7.62 0.18 7.04
CA ARG A 31 6.18 -0.06 6.89
C ARG A 31 5.45 1.26 6.88
N SER A 32 4.68 1.47 5.81
CA SER A 32 3.96 2.72 5.57
C SER A 32 2.52 2.43 5.15
N THR A 33 1.59 3.29 5.56
CA THR A 33 0.19 3.26 5.15
C THR A 33 -0.19 4.63 4.60
N GLY A 34 -0.99 4.63 3.52
CA GLY A 34 -1.64 5.84 3.01
C GLY A 34 -2.88 6.27 3.82
N TYR A 35 -3.17 5.60 4.94
CA TYR A 35 -4.15 6.07 5.90
C TYR A 35 -3.56 7.20 6.75
N ASP A 36 -4.38 8.18 7.11
CA ASP A 36 -3.93 9.38 7.83
C ASP A 36 -3.35 9.04 9.22
N GLU A 37 -3.71 7.88 9.78
CA GLU A 37 -3.23 7.40 11.08
C GLU A 37 -2.44 6.09 10.98
N GLY A 38 -1.69 5.77 12.05
CA GLY A 38 -0.99 4.50 12.15
C GLY A 38 -1.98 3.33 12.18
N LEU A 39 -1.78 2.34 11.32
CA LEU A 39 -2.65 1.17 11.21
C LEU A 39 -1.94 -0.07 11.76
N ASN A 40 -2.57 -0.78 12.70
CA ASN A 40 -2.04 -2.01 13.25
C ASN A 40 -2.73 -3.22 12.58
N ILE A 41 -1.96 -4.02 11.85
CA ILE A 41 -2.44 -5.24 11.18
C ILE A 41 -1.61 -6.41 11.69
N SER A 42 -2.26 -7.41 12.30
CA SER A 42 -1.58 -8.61 12.80
C SER A 42 -0.40 -8.30 13.74
N ASN A 43 -0.60 -7.33 14.65
CA ASN A 43 0.42 -6.84 15.60
C ASN A 43 1.62 -6.13 14.95
N ILE A 44 1.47 -5.71 13.70
CA ILE A 44 2.46 -4.97 12.93
C ILE A 44 1.94 -3.55 12.72
N LEU A 45 2.69 -2.58 13.24
CA LEU A 45 2.39 -1.16 13.04
C LEU A 45 2.89 -0.68 11.67
N TYR A 46 1.96 -0.20 10.85
CA TYR A 46 2.20 0.61 9.67
C TYR A 46 2.08 2.07 10.08
N LYS A 47 3.14 2.84 9.85
CA LYS A 47 3.13 4.27 10.19
C LYS A 47 2.42 5.03 9.08
N SER A 48 1.60 6.00 9.47
CA SER A 48 1.10 6.99 8.52
C SER A 48 2.30 7.76 7.98
N SER A 49 2.49 7.73 6.67
CA SER A 49 3.37 8.68 6.00
C SER A 49 2.51 9.87 5.62
N SER A 50 2.56 10.92 6.44
CA SER A 50 1.97 12.21 6.09
C SER A 50 2.51 12.65 4.73
N GLY A 51 1.66 12.66 3.69
CA GLY A 51 2.06 13.02 2.33
C GLY A 51 2.21 11.85 1.33
N PHE A 52 1.69 10.66 1.65
CA PHE A 52 1.67 9.52 0.73
C PHE A 52 0.86 9.82 -0.55
N THR A 53 1.54 10.31 -1.59
CA THR A 53 0.96 10.47 -2.93
C THR A 53 1.58 9.42 -3.84
N THR A 54 0.85 8.34 -4.08
CA THR A 54 1.27 7.34 -5.08
C THR A 54 0.95 7.80 -6.48
N SER A 55 1.89 7.64 -7.40
CA SER A 55 1.54 7.65 -8.82
C SER A 55 0.66 6.45 -9.17
N SER A 56 -0.04 6.49 -10.29
CA SER A 56 -0.66 5.30 -10.86
C SER A 56 0.39 4.20 -11.07
N ILE A 57 0.01 2.94 -10.81
CA ILE A 57 0.83 1.79 -11.19
C ILE A 57 0.59 1.55 -12.67
N VAL A 58 1.65 1.63 -13.48
CA VAL A 58 1.58 1.35 -14.92
C VAL A 58 2.03 -0.08 -15.13
N LEU A 59 1.14 -0.90 -15.66
CA LEU A 59 1.41 -2.28 -16.06
C LEU A 59 1.70 -2.32 -17.56
N ASN A 60 2.77 -3.00 -17.97
CA ASN A 60 3.06 -3.23 -19.39
C ASN A 60 3.28 -4.71 -19.71
N SER A 61 3.03 -5.09 -20.97
CA SER A 61 3.21 -6.47 -21.45
C SER A 61 4.56 -6.72 -22.14
N ASP A 62 5.42 -5.69 -22.22
CA ASP A 62 6.64 -5.72 -23.03
C ASP A 62 7.89 -6.06 -22.20
N LEU A 63 7.71 -6.84 -21.12
CA LEU A 63 8.75 -7.26 -20.19
C LEU A 63 9.52 -6.11 -19.50
N LYS A 64 8.94 -4.90 -19.45
CA LYS A 64 9.57 -3.78 -18.74
C LYS A 64 9.22 -3.84 -17.26
N THR A 65 10.06 -3.21 -16.44
CA THR A 65 9.77 -3.04 -15.02
C THR A 65 8.60 -2.09 -14.85
N ASP A 66 7.61 -2.49 -14.05
CA ASP A 66 6.56 -1.58 -13.59
C ASP A 66 7.14 -0.52 -12.67
N ASN A 67 6.70 0.72 -12.80
CA ASN A 67 7.19 1.83 -12.00
C ASN A 67 6.10 2.37 -11.08
N LEU A 68 6.50 2.66 -9.83
CA LEU A 68 5.68 3.39 -8.87
C LEU A 68 6.54 4.45 -8.18
N GLY A 69 6.17 5.71 -8.37
CA GLY A 69 6.75 6.81 -7.61
C GLY A 69 6.15 6.86 -6.22
N ILE A 70 7.01 6.75 -5.19
CA ILE A 70 6.63 6.94 -3.78
C ILE A 70 7.32 8.21 -3.28
N LYS A 71 6.53 9.15 -2.73
CA LYS A 71 7.04 10.34 -2.05
C LYS A 71 6.63 10.26 -0.58
N GLU A 72 7.58 10.55 0.29
CA GLU A 72 7.39 10.69 1.73
C GLU A 72 7.90 12.10 2.10
N CYS A 73 7.19 12.84 2.96
CA CYS A 73 7.60 14.16 3.43
C CYS A 73 8.50 14.07 4.67
#